data_AF-A0A8K0GAQ2-F1
#
_entry.id   AF-A0A8K0GAQ2-F1
#
_cell.length_a   1.000
_cell.length_b   1.000
_cell.length_c   1.000
_cell.angle_alpha   90.00
_cell.angle_beta   90.00
_cell.angle_gamma   90.00
#
_symmetry.space_group_name_H-M   'P 1'
#
loop_
_entity.id
_entity.type
_entity.pdbx_description
1 polymer ?
#
loop_
_entity_poly.entity_id
_entity_poly.type
_entity_poly.pdbx_seq_one_letter_code
_entity_poly.pdbx_strand_id
1 'polypeptide(L)'
;MLKALVIPKITEKLPSCILDMREFQIPSNIKLADPTFYQPGPIDMIIGANLFWELLCIDQIKRNNQPLLQKTKLGWIVSGGCGVPNSEEQPKQFAFFALHELHENVNRKILGSRSGCCNKKQKQYR
;
A
#
# COMPACT_ATOMS: atom_id res chain seq x y z
N MET A 1 10.71 16.23 -14.37
CA MET A 1 10.90 16.77 -13.01
C MET A 1 9.68 16.41 -12.18
N LEU A 2 9.86 15.74 -11.05
CA LEU A 2 8.80 15.56 -10.06
C LEU A 2 8.55 16.89 -9.35
N LYS A 3 7.31 17.37 -9.31
CA LYS A 3 6.93 18.54 -8.50
C LYS A 3 6.33 18.03 -7.20
N ALA A 4 6.83 18.51 -6.06
CA ALA A 4 6.36 18.14 -4.73
C ALA A 4 6.10 19.40 -3.89
N LEU A 5 5.07 19.33 -3.05
CA LEU A 5 4.81 20.32 -2.01
C LEU A 5 5.35 19.77 -0.69
N VAL A 6 6.27 20.50 -0.07
CA VAL A 6 6.84 20.12 1.22
C VAL A 6 6.09 20.87 2.31
N ILE A 7 5.41 20.13 3.19
CA ILE A 7 4.71 20.67 4.37
C ILE A 7 5.24 20.01 5.64
N PRO A 8 5.26 20.72 6.80
CA PRO A 8 5.84 20.19 8.04
C PRO A 8 5.11 18.95 8.59
N LYS A 9 3.80 18.88 8.37
CA LYS A 9 2.95 17.78 8.82
C LYS A 9 1.77 17.64 7.87
N ILE A 10 1.55 16.43 7.38
CA ILE A 10 0.45 16.12 6.46
C ILE A 10 -0.81 15.80 7.26
N THR A 11 -0.72 14.82 8.17
CA THR A 11 -1.83 14.35 9.01
C THR A 11 -1.34 14.01 10.41
N GLU A 12 -2.27 13.68 11.31
CA GLU A 12 -1.94 12.92 12.52
C GLU A 12 -1.38 11.53 12.19
N LYS A 13 -0.83 10.84 13.20
CA LYS A 13 -0.32 9.48 13.04
C LYS A 13 -1.42 8.55 12.57
N LEU A 14 -1.06 7.68 11.65
CA LEU A 14 -1.96 6.72 11.07
C LEU A 14 -1.31 5.32 10.95
N PRO A 15 -2.09 4.23 11.13
CA PRO A 15 -3.44 4.21 11.70
C PRO A 15 -3.50 4.88 13.09
N SER A 16 -4.67 5.38 13.49
CA SER A 16 -4.81 6.08 14.78
C SER A 16 -4.63 5.17 15.99
N CYS A 17 -4.70 3.85 15.78
CA CYS A 17 -4.43 2.81 16.76
C CYS A 17 -3.61 1.68 16.12
N ILE A 18 -2.99 0.85 16.95
CA ILE A 18 -2.32 -0.38 16.48
C ILE A 18 -3.40 -1.34 15.96
N LEU A 19 -3.13 -1.97 14.81
CA LEU A 19 -3.97 -3.00 14.22
C LEU A 19 -3.41 -4.39 14.54
N ASP A 20 -4.30 -5.36 14.81
CA ASP A 20 -3.87 -6.74 14.97
C ASP A 20 -3.64 -7.37 13.59
N MET A 21 -2.37 -7.56 13.24
CA MET A 21 -1.94 -8.21 11.99
C MET A 21 -2.56 -9.61 11.79
N ARG A 22 -2.99 -10.30 12.85
CA ARG A 22 -3.63 -11.62 12.77
C ARG A 22 -5.00 -11.58 12.10
N GLU A 23 -5.67 -10.43 12.12
CA GLU A 23 -6.95 -10.22 11.43
C GLU A 23 -6.78 -10.12 9.91
N PHE A 24 -5.55 -9.87 9.45
CA PHE A 24 -5.19 -9.73 8.05
C PHE A 24 -4.58 -11.04 7.54
N GLN A 25 -5.24 -11.68 6.59
CA GLN A 25 -4.73 -12.90 5.96
C GLN A 25 -3.71 -12.58 4.85
N ILE A 26 -2.64 -11.87 5.20
CA ILE A 26 -1.58 -11.47 4.27
C ILE A 26 -0.70 -12.69 3.94
N PRO A 27 -0.54 -13.06 2.67
CA PRO A 27 0.35 -14.15 2.28
C PRO A 27 1.81 -13.85 2.65
N SER A 28 2.54 -14.82 3.19
CA SER A 28 3.94 -14.66 3.57
C SER A 28 4.90 -14.42 2.40
N ASN A 29 4.47 -14.70 1.17
CA ASN A 29 5.28 -14.60 -0.04
C ASN A 29 5.21 -13.23 -0.74
N ILE A 30 4.58 -12.22 -0.12
CA ILE A 30 4.51 -10.86 -0.67
C ILE A 30 5.29 -9.86 0.19
N LYS A 31 5.85 -8.84 -0.46
CA LYS A 31 6.53 -7.73 0.22
C LYS A 31 5.61 -6.52 0.25
N LEU A 32 5.23 -6.07 1.44
CA LEU A 32 4.44 -4.86 1.63
C LEU A 32 5.28 -3.62 1.29
N ALA A 33 4.62 -2.59 0.75
CA ALA A 33 5.24 -1.28 0.52
C ALA A 33 5.58 -0.60 1.84
N ASP A 34 4.72 -0.78 2.84
CA ASP A 34 4.94 -0.39 4.24
C ASP A 34 4.79 -1.63 5.14
N PRO A 35 5.91 -2.23 5.59
CA PRO A 35 5.87 -3.37 6.53
C PRO A 35 5.28 -3.02 7.89
N THR A 36 5.18 -1.73 8.23
CA THR A 36 4.73 -1.21 9.52
C THR A 36 3.35 -0.56 9.46
N PHE A 37 2.59 -0.76 8.38
CA PHE A 37 1.26 -0.14 8.16
C PHE A 37 0.25 -0.36 9.31
N TYR A 38 0.48 -1.36 10.16
CA TYR A 38 -0.35 -1.71 11.31
C TYR A 38 -0.03 -0.90 12.57
N GLN A 39 1.03 -0.07 12.55
CA GLN A 39 1.48 0.73 13.69
C GLN A 39 1.21 2.22 13.42
N PRO A 40 0.75 3.00 14.42
CA PRO A 40 0.61 4.45 14.27
C PRO A 40 1.92 5.14 13.89
N GLY A 41 1.99 5.67 12.67
CA GLY A 41 3.16 6.36 12.13
C GLY A 41 2.81 7.65 11.40
N PRO A 42 3.75 8.58 11.22
CA PRO A 42 3.53 9.74 10.36
C PRO A 42 3.34 9.30 8.90
N ILE A 43 2.60 10.10 8.11
CA ILE A 43 2.63 9.97 6.65
C ILE A 43 3.84 10.74 6.13
N ASP A 44 4.76 10.03 5.48
CA ASP A 44 5.94 10.63 4.86
C ASP A 44 5.59 11.37 3.56
N MET A 45 4.72 10.80 2.71
CA MET A 45 4.38 11.34 1.40
C MET A 45 2.92 11.05 1.03
N ILE A 46 2.24 12.04 0.46
CA ILE A 46 1.01 11.84 -0.32
C ILE A 46 1.34 11.83 -1.81
N ILE A 47 0.81 10.83 -2.51
CA ILE A 47 0.97 10.69 -3.95
C ILE A 47 -0.30 11.22 -4.64
N GLY A 48 -0.12 12.16 -5.57
CA GLY A 48 -1.24 12.69 -6.37
C GLY A 48 -1.82 11.65 -7.31
N ALA A 49 -3.09 11.82 -7.69
CA ALA A 49 -3.85 10.88 -8.52
C ALA A 49 -3.13 10.52 -9.85
N ASN A 50 -2.41 11.47 -10.45
CA ASN A 50 -1.69 11.26 -11.70
C ASN A 50 -0.61 10.17 -11.56
N LEU A 51 0.14 10.20 -10.46
CA LEU A 51 1.19 9.21 -10.16
C LEU A 51 0.58 7.90 -9.63
N PHE A 52 -0.55 7.98 -8.92
CA PHE A 52 -1.21 6.80 -8.38
C PHE A 52 -1.47 5.73 -9.46
N TRP A 53 -2.03 6.12 -10.60
CA TRP A 53 -2.29 5.19 -11.71
C TRP A 53 -1.03 4.60 -12.33
N GLU A 54 0.07 5.37 -12.36
CA GLU A 54 1.37 4.89 -12.86
C GLU A 54 2.03 3.87 -11.93
N LEU A 55 1.64 3.85 -10.65
CA LEU A 55 2.18 2.93 -9.64
C LEU A 55 1.44 1.60 -9.60
N LEU A 56 0.18 1.54 -10.03
CA LEU A 56 -0.61 0.31 -9.98
C LEU A 56 -0.03 -0.77 -10.88
N CYS A 57 0.00 -1.98 -10.35
CA CYS A 57 0.25 -3.20 -11.11
C CYS A 57 -1.07 -3.94 -11.37
N ILE A 58 -1.02 -4.92 -12.27
CA ILE A 58 -2.18 -5.76 -12.62
C ILE A 58 -2.62 -6.66 -11.46
N ASP A 59 -1.69 -7.11 -10.61
CA ASP A 59 -1.98 -8.09 -9.56
C ASP A 59 -2.77 -7.50 -8.38
N GLN A 60 -3.82 -8.21 -7.98
CA GLN A 60 -4.63 -7.96 -6.78
C GLN A 60 -4.92 -9.28 -6.05
N ILE A 61 -5.09 -9.22 -4.72
CA ILE A 61 -5.59 -10.33 -3.91
C ILE A 61 -6.79 -9.81 -3.13
N LYS A 62 -7.97 -10.34 -3.45
CA LYS A 62 -9.24 -10.01 -2.78
C LYS A 62 -9.79 -11.29 -2.16
N ARG A 63 -10.17 -11.22 -0.87
CA ARG A 63 -10.85 -12.29 -0.14
C ARG A 63 -12.07 -11.73 0.57
N ASN A 64 -13.04 -12.59 0.87
CA ASN A 64 -14.25 -12.18 1.60
C ASN A 64 -13.88 -11.68 3.00
N ASN A 65 -14.48 -10.58 3.44
CA ASN A 65 -14.26 -9.95 4.75
C ASN A 65 -12.78 -9.66 5.07
N GLN A 66 -11.99 -9.38 4.04
CA GLN A 66 -10.57 -9.04 4.14
C GLN A 66 -10.28 -7.81 3.27
N PRO A 67 -9.28 -7.00 3.65
CA PRO A 67 -8.88 -5.87 2.82
C PRO A 67 -8.30 -6.36 1.48
N LEU A 68 -8.44 -5.50 0.47
CA LEU A 68 -7.83 -5.69 -0.84
C LEU A 68 -6.32 -5.50 -0.72
N LEU A 69 -5.55 -6.48 -1.18
CA LEU A 69 -4.12 -6.30 -1.40
C LEU A 69 -3.91 -5.90 -2.85
N GLN A 70 -3.34 -4.73 -3.08
CA GLN A 70 -3.04 -4.22 -4.42
C GLN A 70 -1.53 -4.20 -4.62
N LYS A 71 -1.03 -4.78 -5.70
CA LYS A 71 0.38 -4.68 -6.05
C LYS A 71 0.65 -3.31 -6.67
N THR A 72 1.72 -2.65 -6.24
CA THR A 72 2.23 -1.43 -6.85
C THR A 72 3.71 -1.60 -7.20
N LYS A 73 4.28 -0.66 -7.95
CA LYS A 73 5.73 -0.59 -8.21
C LYS A 73 6.56 -0.42 -6.94
N LEU A 74 5.95 -0.05 -5.82
CA LEU A 74 6.62 0.22 -4.54
C LEU A 74 6.48 -0.95 -3.55
N GLY A 75 5.63 -1.94 -3.87
CA GLY A 75 5.30 -3.08 -3.02
C GLY A 75 3.80 -3.32 -2.98
N TRP A 76 3.37 -4.30 -2.19
CA TRP A 76 1.95 -4.56 -1.97
C TRP A 76 1.39 -3.60 -0.93
N ILE A 77 0.23 -3.02 -1.19
CA ILE A 77 -0.49 -2.14 -0.26
C ILE A 77 -1.77 -2.83 0.21
N VAL A 78 -2.22 -2.44 1.40
CA VAL A 78 -3.49 -2.88 1.99
C VAL A 78 -4.52 -1.77 1.78
N SER A 79 -5.68 -2.11 1.23
CA SER A 79 -6.75 -1.17 0.90
C SER A 79 -8.10 -1.70 1.36
N GLY A 80 -8.84 -0.90 2.13
CA GLY A 80 -10.18 -1.25 2.61
C GLY A 80 -10.23 -1.42 4.12
N GLY A 81 -11.43 -1.57 4.68
CA GLY A 81 -11.61 -1.80 6.10
C GLY A 81 -11.54 -3.28 6.48
N CYS A 82 -11.03 -3.57 7.67
CA CYS A 82 -11.29 -4.85 8.32
C CYS A 82 -12.69 -4.77 8.95
N GLY A 83 -13.53 -5.76 8.63
CA GLY A 83 -14.78 -5.94 9.36
C GLY A 83 -14.44 -6.51 10.73
N VAL A 84 -14.74 -5.77 11.80
CA VAL A 84 -14.62 -6.29 13.16
C VAL A 84 -15.76 -7.30 13.34
N PRO A 85 -15.50 -8.59 13.57
CA PRO A 85 -16.58 -9.52 13.89
C PRO A 85 -17.13 -9.13 15.27
N ASN A 86 -18.38 -8.64 15.30
CA ASN A 86 -19.19 -8.35 16.50
C ASN A 86 -19.28 -6.90 17.01
N SER A 87 -18.96 -5.88 16.20
CA SER A 87 -19.39 -4.51 16.52
C SER A 87 -20.22 -3.95 15.37
N GLU A 88 -21.41 -3.42 15.65
CA GLU A 88 -22.20 -2.57 14.73
C GLU A 88 -21.49 -1.25 14.36
N GLU A 89 -20.20 -1.12 14.64
CA GLU A 89 -19.38 -0.01 14.20
C GLU A 89 -19.00 -0.17 12.73
N GLN A 90 -19.22 0.92 11.99
CA GLN A 90 -18.84 1.09 10.58
C GLN A 90 -17.44 0.52 10.30
N PRO A 91 -17.21 -0.13 9.15
CA PRO A 91 -15.89 -0.64 8.80
C PRO A 91 -14.87 0.50 8.88
N LYS A 92 -13.89 0.38 9.79
CA LYS A 92 -12.79 1.34 9.89
C LYS A 92 -12.03 1.27 8.58
N GLN A 93 -12.28 2.22 7.68
CA GLN A 93 -11.67 2.24 6.36
C GLN A 93 -10.18 2.54 6.51
N PHE A 94 -9.33 1.57 6.16
CA PHE A 94 -7.89 1.77 6.08
C PHE A 94 -7.53 1.90 4.59
N ALA A 95 -7.40 3.12 4.11
CA ALA A 95 -6.72 3.38 2.84
C ALA A 95 -5.38 4.03 3.19
N PHE A 96 -4.37 3.21 3.48
CA PHE A 96 -3.02 3.72 3.73
C PHE A 96 -2.17 3.58 2.48
N PHE A 97 -2.08 4.66 1.72
CA PHE A 97 -0.93 4.92 0.86
C PHE A 97 0.18 5.56 1.72
N ALA A 98 0.64 4.88 2.77
CA ALA A 98 1.82 5.32 3.50
C ALA A 98 3.05 4.85 2.70
N LEU A 99 3.74 5.80 2.07
CA LEU A 99 4.99 5.49 1.40
C LEU A 99 6.16 5.76 2.34
N HIS A 100 6.54 4.74 3.13
CA HIS A 100 7.81 4.79 3.86
C HIS A 100 8.98 4.46 2.93
N GLU A 101 9.46 5.48 2.20
CA GLU A 101 10.88 5.71 1.84
C GLU A 101 11.00 7.06 1.11
N LEU A 102 11.19 8.14 1.85
CA LEU A 102 11.46 9.47 1.28
C LEU A 102 12.95 9.77 1.33
N HIS A 103 13.69 9.22 0.37
CA HIS A 103 15.01 9.70 -0.03
C HIS A 103 15.12 9.56 -1.56
N GLU A 104 16.17 10.13 -2.19
CA GLU A 104 16.45 10.23 -3.65
C GLU A 104 16.03 9.05 -4.57
N ASN A 105 15.74 7.89 -3.99
CA ASN A 105 15.24 6.67 -4.58
C ASN A 105 13.80 6.74 -5.14
N VAL A 106 12.93 7.66 -4.69
CA VAL A 106 11.54 7.76 -5.21
C VAL A 106 11.55 7.99 -6.72
N ASN A 107 12.38 8.91 -7.22
CA ASN A 107 12.52 9.16 -8.66
C ASN A 107 13.08 7.93 -9.40
N ARG A 108 14.07 7.21 -8.84
CA ARG A 108 14.63 6.00 -9.48
C ARG A 108 13.65 4.83 -9.49
N LYS A 109 12.85 4.62 -8.43
CA LYS A 109 11.87 3.52 -8.38
C LYS A 109 10.65 3.79 -9.26
N ILE A 110 10.13 5.03 -9.26
CA ILE A 110 8.97 5.43 -10.07
C ILE A 110 9.32 5.53 -11.56
N LEU A 111 10.46 6.17 -11.89
CA LEU A 111 10.84 6.48 -13.28
C LEU A 111 11.88 5.50 -13.88
N GLY A 112 12.63 4.77 -13.05
CA GLY A 112 13.74 3.91 -13.48
C GLY A 112 13.45 2.41 -13.52
N SER A 113 12.29 1.95 -13.02
CA SER A 113 11.94 0.52 -13.04
C SER A 113 11.41 0.09 -14.41
N ARG A 114 12.32 -0.16 -15.37
CA ARG A 114 12.03 -1.02 -16.54
C ARG A 114 11.71 -2.48 -16.13
N SER A 115 11.95 -2.84 -14.87
CA SER A 115 11.56 -4.09 -14.22
C SER A 115 10.22 -3.94 -13.48
N GLY A 116 9.19 -3.42 -14.15
CA GLY A 116 7.86 -3.21 -13.59
C GLY A 116 7.12 -4.53 -13.39
N CYS A 117 6.47 -4.69 -12.23
CA CYS A 117 5.33 -5.57 -11.87
C CYS A 117 5.32 -7.06 -12.32
N CYS A 118 6.28 -7.54 -13.10
CA CYS A 118 6.23 -8.80 -13.81
C CYS A 118 6.62 -9.93 -12.85
N ASN A 119 5.66 -10.74 -12.44
CA ASN A 119 5.99 -12.04 -11.89
C ASN A 119 6.48 -12.90 -13.04
N LYS A 120 7.70 -13.44 -12.95
CA LYS A 120 8.14 -14.58 -13.75
C LYS A 120 7.31 -15.80 -13.34
N LYS A 121 6.03 -15.84 -13.73
CA LYS A 121 5.27 -17.08 -13.85
C LYS A 121 5.12 -17.37 -15.33
N GLN A 122 5.68 -18.51 -15.68
CA GLN A 122 5.95 -19.02 -17.00
C GLN A 122 4.75 -18.91 -17.96
N LYS A 123 5.05 -18.53 -19.20
CA LYS A 123 4.29 -18.99 -20.35
C LYS A 123 4.19 -20.51 -20.29
N GLN A 124 2.99 -21.02 -20.06
CA GLN A 124 2.56 -22.28 -20.64
C GLN A 124 1.04 -22.35 -20.56
N TYR A 125 0.37 -21.87 -21.61
CA TYR A 125 -0.93 -22.41 -21.98
C TYR A 125 -1.07 -22.35 -23.51
N ARG A 126 -0.96 -23.56 -24.07
CA ARG A 126 -1.31 -24.06 -25.41
C ARG A 126 -0.47 -23.59 -26.59
#